data_AF-A0A0J1DC50-F1
#
_entry.id   AF-A0A0J1DC50-F1
#
_cell.length_a   1.000
_cell.length_b   1.000
_cell.length_c   1.000
_cell.angle_alpha   90.00
_cell.angle_beta   90.00
_cell.angle_gamma   90.00
#
_symmetry.space_group_name_H-M   'P 1'
#
loop_
_entity.id
_entity.type
_entity.pdbx_description
1 polymer ?
#
loop_
_entity_poly.entity_id
_entity_poly.type
_entity_poly.pdbx_seq_one_letter_code
_entity_poly.pdbx_strand_id
1 'polypeptide(L)'
;MNWQAVYRNFGDEALAALGSGGLLRRAVKDVEAGKVAWDEPPGETGGAVRADGQRVAVDGRGPAFARCDCPAPEVCKHILAAALWLRAGPAAGQDDATPAAPAEPAAAAPDVLAEVLALDPDALCKAAGRAAVRKAAGLLPQAGDAELTVQGAALLVRLPGLGLDARYIAGAGFAGMLSEAAASSRAALHLRAIAAVRRAHGRSLPWPGDRGRRGGSGGARAPPAIFAR
;
A
#
# COMPACT_ATOMS: atom_id res chain seq x y z
N MET A 1 -15.73 -7.74 3.79
CA MET A 1 -15.07 -6.84 2.82
C MET A 1 -14.71 -7.67 1.60
N ASN A 2 -15.12 -7.26 0.39
CA ASN A 2 -14.72 -7.99 -0.81
C ASN A 2 -13.22 -7.74 -1.07
N TRP A 3 -12.37 -8.68 -0.68
CA TRP A 3 -10.91 -8.54 -0.81
C TRP A 3 -10.46 -8.34 -2.26
N GLN A 4 -11.24 -8.80 -3.24
CA GLN A 4 -10.97 -8.64 -4.66
C GLN A 4 -11.08 -7.17 -5.09
N ALA A 5 -11.86 -6.35 -4.38
CA ALA A 5 -11.97 -4.92 -4.64
C ALA A 5 -10.62 -4.20 -4.55
N VAL A 6 -9.69 -4.71 -3.74
CA VAL A 6 -8.33 -4.18 -3.64
C VAL A 6 -7.61 -4.24 -4.98
N TYR A 7 -7.79 -5.31 -5.76
CA TYR A 7 -7.14 -5.48 -7.07
C TYR A 7 -7.65 -4.47 -8.11
N ARG A 8 -8.89 -3.96 -7.96
CA ARG A 8 -9.42 -2.91 -8.84
C ARG A 8 -8.69 -1.58 -8.70
N ASN A 9 -8.01 -1.36 -7.57
CA ASN A 9 -7.26 -0.14 -7.31
C ASN A 9 -5.84 -0.18 -7.92
N PHE A 10 -5.40 -1.32 -8.47
CA PHE A 10 -4.09 -1.45 -9.13
C PHE A 10 -4.17 -1.14 -10.63
N GLY A 11 -3.88 0.11 -10.99
CA GLY A 11 -3.69 0.52 -12.38
C GLY A 11 -2.40 -0.07 -13.01
N ASP A 12 -2.24 0.09 -14.32
CA ASP A 12 -1.10 -0.49 -15.06
C ASP A 12 0.25 0.01 -14.56
N GLU A 13 0.36 1.28 -14.21
CA GLU A 13 1.56 1.86 -13.60
C GLU A 13 1.91 1.22 -12.24
N ALA A 14 0.91 0.85 -11.44
CA ALA A 14 1.13 0.18 -10.16
C ALA A 14 1.57 -1.28 -10.37
N LEU A 15 0.97 -1.97 -11.34
CA LEU A 15 1.35 -3.34 -11.70
C LEU A 15 2.73 -3.40 -12.38
N ALA A 16 3.06 -2.42 -13.20
CA ALA A 16 4.38 -2.30 -13.83
C ALA A 16 5.48 -2.06 -12.78
N ALA A 17 5.22 -1.21 -11.79
CA ALA A 17 6.15 -0.95 -10.68
C ALA A 17 6.39 -2.17 -9.78
N LEU A 18 5.43 -3.11 -9.72
CA LEU A 18 5.59 -4.36 -8.96
C LEU A 18 6.47 -5.39 -9.66
N GLY A 19 6.54 -5.36 -11.00
CA GLY A 19 7.35 -6.27 -11.79
C GLY A 19 8.13 -5.51 -12.86
N SER A 20 7.61 -5.48 -14.08
CA SER A 20 8.13 -4.64 -15.16
C SER A 20 7.10 -4.47 -16.27
N GLY A 21 7.25 -3.44 -17.10
CA GLY A 21 6.40 -3.27 -18.29
C GLY A 21 6.45 -4.44 -19.27
N GLY A 22 7.61 -5.13 -19.37
CA GLY A 22 7.74 -6.33 -20.19
C GLY A 22 7.01 -7.56 -19.62
N LEU A 23 6.97 -7.71 -18.30
CA LEU A 23 6.15 -8.73 -17.65
C LEU A 23 4.66 -8.41 -17.77
N LEU A 24 4.27 -7.15 -17.55
CA LEU A 24 2.89 -6.72 -17.64
C LEU A 24 2.28 -6.97 -19.03
N ARG A 25 3.00 -6.60 -20.11
CA ARG A 25 2.54 -6.88 -21.48
C ARG A 25 2.35 -8.37 -21.77
N ARG A 26 3.18 -9.24 -21.20
CA ARG A 26 3.02 -10.70 -21.34
C ARG A 26 1.83 -11.22 -20.54
N ALA A 27 1.62 -10.69 -19.34
CA ALA A 27 0.47 -11.01 -18.51
C ALA A 27 -0.86 -10.61 -19.17
N VAL A 28 -0.92 -9.43 -19.81
CA VAL A 28 -2.08 -9.00 -20.60
C VAL A 28 -2.40 -10.02 -21.70
N LYS A 29 -1.40 -10.45 -22.47
CA LYS A 29 -1.59 -11.49 -23.51
C LYS A 29 -2.10 -12.81 -22.94
N ASP A 30 -1.64 -13.22 -21.76
CA ASP A 30 -2.13 -14.45 -21.13
C ASP A 30 -3.60 -14.32 -20.68
N VAL A 31 -4.02 -13.14 -20.21
CA VAL A 31 -5.44 -12.85 -19.89
C VAL A 31 -6.30 -12.82 -21.15
N GLU A 32 -5.87 -12.12 -22.21
CA GLU A 32 -6.56 -12.05 -23.50
C GLU A 32 -6.70 -13.43 -24.16
N ALA A 33 -5.71 -14.32 -23.95
CA ALA A 33 -5.74 -15.69 -24.43
C ALA A 33 -6.60 -16.63 -23.57
N GLY A 34 -7.32 -16.13 -22.55
CA GLY A 34 -8.19 -16.94 -21.69
C GLY A 34 -7.44 -17.93 -20.80
N LYS A 35 -6.14 -17.69 -20.51
CA LYS A 35 -5.31 -18.61 -19.71
C LYS A 35 -5.39 -18.38 -18.21
N VAL A 36 -6.33 -17.55 -17.77
CA VAL A 36 -6.47 -17.15 -16.38
C VAL A 36 -7.90 -17.42 -15.92
N ALA A 37 -8.02 -18.20 -14.86
CA ALA A 37 -9.30 -18.58 -14.28
C ALA A 37 -9.15 -18.85 -12.77
N TRP A 38 -10.27 -18.91 -12.06
CA TRP A 38 -10.28 -19.46 -10.71
C TRP A 38 -9.79 -20.91 -10.75
N ASP A 39 -8.86 -21.25 -9.87
CA ASP A 39 -8.51 -22.65 -9.63
C ASP A 39 -9.61 -23.33 -8.80
N GLU A 40 -10.12 -22.60 -7.81
CA GLU A 40 -11.24 -22.97 -6.93
C GLU A 40 -12.07 -21.71 -6.65
N PRO A 41 -13.37 -21.83 -6.28
CA PRO A 41 -14.17 -20.70 -5.86
C PRO A 41 -13.47 -19.89 -4.75
N PRO A 42 -13.41 -18.55 -4.86
CA PRO A 42 -12.73 -17.74 -3.87
C PRO A 42 -13.44 -17.79 -2.52
N GLY A 43 -12.65 -17.84 -1.45
CA GLY A 43 -13.15 -17.70 -0.09
C GLY A 43 -13.29 -16.24 0.33
N GLU A 44 -13.71 -16.05 1.58
CA GLU A 44 -13.97 -14.71 2.16
C GLU A 44 -12.73 -13.83 2.30
N THR A 45 -11.54 -14.43 2.40
CA THR A 45 -10.27 -13.72 2.69
C THR A 45 -9.24 -13.82 1.58
N GLY A 46 -9.46 -14.69 0.58
CA GLY A 46 -8.53 -14.94 -0.51
C GLY A 46 -9.03 -16.03 -1.46
N GLY A 47 -8.19 -16.40 -2.41
CA GLY A 47 -8.46 -17.45 -3.37
C GLY A 47 -7.22 -17.91 -4.10
N ALA A 48 -7.40 -18.80 -5.07
CA ALA A 48 -6.34 -19.28 -5.94
C ALA A 48 -6.74 -19.12 -7.41
N VAL A 49 -5.87 -18.49 -8.18
CA VAL A 49 -6.03 -18.28 -9.62
C VAL A 49 -5.06 -19.19 -10.34
N ARG A 50 -5.54 -19.93 -11.33
CA ARG A 50 -4.68 -20.63 -12.29
C ARG A 50 -4.36 -19.68 -13.44
N ALA A 51 -3.08 -19.42 -13.68
CA ALA A 51 -2.60 -18.52 -14.71
C ALA A 51 -1.46 -19.19 -15.51
N ASP A 52 -1.69 -19.47 -16.80
CA ASP A 52 -0.73 -20.17 -17.69
C ASP A 52 -0.18 -21.47 -17.07
N GLY A 53 -1.05 -22.24 -16.41
CA GLY A 53 -0.69 -23.51 -15.77
C GLY A 53 0.02 -23.38 -14.42
N GLN A 54 0.15 -22.18 -13.86
CA GLN A 54 0.71 -21.94 -12.53
C GLN A 54 -0.38 -21.51 -11.54
N ARG A 55 -0.26 -21.96 -10.28
CA ARG A 55 -1.19 -21.60 -9.21
C ARG A 55 -0.71 -20.34 -8.49
N VAL A 56 -1.58 -19.35 -8.43
CA VAL A 56 -1.35 -18.07 -7.75
C VAL A 56 -2.31 -17.91 -6.59
N ALA A 57 -1.81 -17.99 -5.36
CA ALA A 57 -2.55 -17.62 -4.16
C ALA A 57 -2.64 -16.08 -4.05
N VAL A 58 -3.85 -15.58 -3.84
CA VAL A 58 -4.22 -14.15 -3.83
C VAL A 58 -5.08 -13.83 -2.61
N ASP A 59 -4.93 -12.63 -2.06
CA ASP A 59 -5.70 -12.16 -0.91
C ASP A 59 -5.81 -10.63 -0.87
N GLY A 60 -6.51 -10.10 0.13
CA GLY A 60 -6.77 -8.66 0.28
C GLY A 60 -5.53 -7.78 0.48
N ARG A 61 -4.33 -8.33 0.66
CA ARG A 61 -3.09 -7.54 0.70
C ARG A 61 -2.61 -7.14 -0.70
N GLY A 62 -3.21 -7.72 -1.74
CA GLY A 62 -2.96 -7.37 -3.14
C GLY A 62 -1.76 -8.12 -3.76
N PRO A 63 -1.43 -7.77 -5.02
CA PRO A 63 -0.50 -8.54 -5.86
C PRO A 63 0.93 -8.64 -5.31
N ALA A 64 1.40 -7.67 -4.51
CA ALA A 64 2.72 -7.73 -3.89
C ALA A 64 2.90 -8.90 -2.90
N PHE A 65 1.79 -9.38 -2.32
CA PHE A 65 1.78 -10.47 -1.34
C PHE A 65 1.30 -11.80 -1.92
N ALA A 66 0.91 -11.81 -3.19
CA ALA A 66 0.54 -13.02 -3.88
C ALA A 66 1.71 -14.02 -3.88
N ARG A 67 1.37 -15.31 -3.97
CA ARG A 67 2.34 -16.40 -4.01
C ARG A 67 2.06 -17.26 -5.23
N CYS A 68 3.05 -17.37 -6.10
CA CYS A 68 3.01 -18.27 -7.23
C CYS A 68 3.87 -19.50 -6.92
N ASP A 69 3.47 -20.65 -7.43
CA ASP A 69 4.27 -21.89 -7.44
C ASP A 69 5.42 -21.90 -8.47
N CYS A 70 5.52 -20.88 -9.32
CA CYS A 70 6.60 -20.78 -10.31
C CYS A 70 7.95 -20.42 -9.66
N PRO A 71 9.10 -20.71 -10.31
CA PRO A 71 10.43 -20.51 -9.72
C PRO A 71 10.88 -19.04 -9.58
N ALA A 72 10.05 -18.08 -9.97
CA ALA A 72 10.40 -16.66 -9.87
C ALA A 72 10.44 -16.21 -8.39
N PRO A 73 11.49 -15.50 -7.96
CA PRO A 73 11.66 -15.10 -6.55
C PRO A 73 10.76 -13.92 -6.13
N GLU A 74 10.23 -13.17 -7.10
CA GLU A 74 9.44 -11.96 -6.89
C GLU A 74 8.15 -12.00 -7.72
N VAL A 75 7.50 -10.85 -7.91
CA VAL A 75 6.28 -10.72 -8.72
C VAL A 75 6.56 -11.19 -10.15
N CYS A 76 5.92 -12.29 -10.52
CA CYS A 76 6.07 -12.93 -11.82
C CYS A 76 4.92 -12.54 -12.77
N LYS A 77 5.02 -12.98 -14.04
CA LYS A 77 3.94 -12.75 -15.01
C LYS A 77 2.60 -13.34 -14.57
N HIS A 78 2.59 -14.47 -13.86
CA HIS A 78 1.36 -15.14 -13.41
C HIS A 78 0.65 -14.31 -12.32
N ILE A 79 1.41 -13.72 -11.39
CA ILE A 79 0.85 -12.81 -10.38
C ILE A 79 0.24 -11.58 -11.06
N LEU A 80 0.94 -10.99 -12.04
CA LEU A 80 0.39 -9.86 -12.80
C LEU A 80 -0.85 -10.26 -13.59
N ALA A 81 -0.87 -11.45 -14.20
CA ALA A 81 -2.01 -11.95 -14.95
C ALA A 81 -3.23 -12.18 -14.04
N ALA A 82 -3.01 -12.80 -12.87
CA ALA A 82 -4.04 -12.94 -11.85
C ALA A 82 -4.57 -11.58 -11.38
N ALA A 83 -3.68 -10.59 -11.16
CA ALA A 83 -4.08 -9.26 -10.73
C ALA A 83 -4.91 -8.52 -11.79
N LEU A 84 -4.50 -8.58 -13.06
CA LEU A 84 -5.23 -8.02 -14.20
C LEU A 84 -6.61 -8.66 -14.35
N TRP A 85 -6.66 -9.98 -14.22
CA TRP A 85 -7.91 -10.73 -14.33
C TRP A 85 -8.87 -10.41 -13.18
N LEU A 86 -8.41 -10.37 -11.94
CA LEU A 86 -9.20 -9.96 -10.77
C LEU A 86 -9.69 -8.50 -10.87
N ARG A 87 -8.85 -7.61 -11.41
CA ARG A 87 -9.20 -6.21 -11.67
C ARG A 87 -10.38 -6.08 -12.63
N ALA A 88 -10.49 -6.97 -13.62
CA ALA A 88 -11.60 -6.99 -14.57
C ALA A 88 -12.93 -7.48 -13.97
N GLY A 89 -12.91 -8.05 -12.75
CA GLY A 89 -14.13 -8.53 -12.07
C GLY A 89 -14.67 -9.83 -12.67
N PRO A 90 -13.92 -10.94 -12.57
CA PRO A 90 -14.35 -12.20 -13.16
C PRO A 90 -15.54 -12.77 -12.40
N ALA A 91 -16.53 -13.27 -13.12
CA ALA A 91 -17.64 -13.99 -12.52
C ALA A 91 -17.09 -15.22 -11.77
N ALA A 92 -17.50 -15.38 -10.51
CA ALA A 92 -17.17 -16.57 -9.73
C ALA A 92 -17.99 -17.74 -10.28
N GLY A 93 -17.37 -18.54 -11.14
CA GLY A 93 -17.99 -19.70 -11.79
C GLY A 93 -18.35 -19.40 -13.25
N GLN A 94 -17.69 -20.09 -14.18
CA GLN A 94 -18.12 -20.18 -15.56
C GLN A 94 -18.44 -21.64 -15.85
N ASP A 95 -19.72 -21.98 -15.69
CA ASP A 95 -20.43 -22.77 -16.70
C ASP A 95 -21.60 -21.90 -17.21
N ASP A 96 -21.62 -21.79 -18.53
CA ASP A 96 -22.65 -21.26 -19.43
C ASP A 96 -22.96 -19.76 -19.55
N ALA A 97 -23.22 -19.38 -20.80
CA ALA A 97 -23.43 -18.02 -21.29
C ALA A 97 -24.75 -17.41 -20.82
N THR A 98 -24.71 -16.17 -20.32
CA THR A 98 -25.88 -15.26 -20.22
C THR A 98 -25.38 -13.80 -20.19
N PRO A 99 -26.08 -12.83 -20.84
CA PRO A 99 -25.54 -11.49 -21.09
C PRO A 99 -25.39 -10.65 -19.82
N ALA A 100 -24.36 -9.80 -19.83
CA ALA A 100 -23.98 -8.87 -18.78
C ALA A 100 -25.17 -8.11 -18.19
N ALA A 101 -25.41 -8.36 -16.90
CA ALA A 101 -26.27 -7.53 -16.07
C ALA A 101 -25.61 -6.15 -15.83
N PRO A 102 -26.40 -5.09 -15.60
CA PRO A 102 -25.93 -3.72 -15.62
C PRO A 102 -24.88 -3.45 -14.55
N ALA A 103 -23.85 -2.69 -14.92
CA ALA A 103 -22.83 -2.19 -14.01
C ALA A 103 -23.50 -1.55 -12.78
N GLU A 104 -23.24 -2.12 -11.60
CA GLU A 104 -23.58 -1.51 -10.32
C GLU A 104 -23.06 -0.06 -10.31
N PRO A 105 -23.82 0.89 -9.74
CA PRO A 105 -23.42 2.28 -9.69
C PRO A 105 -22.01 2.38 -9.12
N ALA A 106 -21.12 3.03 -9.87
CA ALA A 106 -19.72 3.23 -9.52
C ALA A 106 -19.64 3.66 -8.05
N ALA A 107 -19.21 2.72 -7.19
CA ALA A 107 -18.97 3.01 -5.79
C ALA A 107 -18.09 4.26 -5.74
N ALA A 108 -18.48 5.25 -4.93
CA ALA A 108 -17.74 6.49 -4.79
C ALA A 108 -16.24 6.15 -4.66
N ALA A 109 -15.41 6.80 -5.48
CA ALA A 109 -13.98 6.53 -5.50
C ALA A 109 -13.46 6.54 -4.05
N PRO A 110 -12.69 5.51 -3.64
CA PRO A 110 -12.24 5.41 -2.26
C PRO A 110 -11.46 6.68 -1.89
N ASP A 111 -11.80 7.30 -0.77
CA ASP A 111 -11.03 8.42 -0.23
C ASP A 111 -9.71 7.89 0.34
N VAL A 112 -8.74 7.72 -0.55
CA VAL A 112 -7.41 7.19 -0.24
C VAL A 112 -6.66 8.05 0.76
N LEU A 113 -6.90 9.37 0.76
CA LEU A 113 -6.25 10.28 1.72
C LEU A 113 -6.83 10.08 3.11
N ALA A 114 -8.16 10.01 3.24
CA ALA A 114 -8.80 9.71 4.52
C ALA A 114 -8.37 8.34 5.05
N GLU A 115 -8.27 7.32 4.18
CA GLU A 115 -7.76 5.99 4.55
C GLU A 115 -6.35 6.07 5.13
N VAL A 116 -5.42 6.73 4.44
CA VAL A 116 -4.02 6.90 4.91
C VAL A 116 -3.97 7.63 6.26
N LEU A 117 -4.81 8.65 6.45
CA LEU A 117 -4.87 9.41 7.71
C LEU A 117 -5.52 8.62 8.86
N ALA A 118 -6.35 7.61 8.54
CA ALA A 118 -7.01 6.72 9.49
C ALA A 118 -6.14 5.51 9.90
N LEU A 119 -5.02 5.25 9.22
CA LEU A 119 -4.09 4.19 9.61
C LEU A 119 -3.59 4.39 11.05
N ASP A 120 -3.69 3.32 11.85
CA ASP A 120 -3.27 3.35 13.24
C ASP A 120 -1.74 3.58 13.36
N PRO A 121 -1.31 4.63 14.07
CA PRO A 121 0.10 4.97 14.20
C PRO A 121 0.97 3.85 14.79
N ASP A 122 0.48 3.17 15.83
CA ASP A 122 1.26 2.14 16.53
C ASP A 122 1.33 0.86 15.70
N ALA A 123 0.25 0.51 14.98
CA ALA A 123 0.23 -0.57 14.00
C ALA A 123 1.20 -0.31 12.84
N LEU A 124 1.26 0.94 12.33
CA LEU A 124 2.24 1.34 11.32
C LEU A 124 3.68 1.14 11.82
N CYS A 125 4.00 1.63 13.02
CA CYS A 125 5.32 1.45 13.60
C CYS A 125 5.66 -0.03 13.85
N LYS A 126 4.68 -0.82 14.29
CA LYS A 126 4.83 -2.26 14.50
C LYS A 126 5.08 -3.00 13.17
N ALA A 127 4.31 -2.69 12.13
CA ALA A 127 4.45 -3.28 10.80
C ALA A 127 5.78 -2.91 10.13
N ALA A 128 6.25 -1.67 10.29
CA ALA A 128 7.55 -1.24 9.75
C ALA A 128 8.72 -1.91 10.50
N GLY A 129 8.58 -2.15 11.81
CA GLY A 129 9.61 -2.74 12.65
C GLY A 129 10.60 -1.71 13.21
N ARG A 130 11.23 -2.03 14.35
CA ARG A 130 12.04 -1.10 15.16
C ARG A 130 13.18 -0.44 14.38
N ALA A 131 13.88 -1.18 13.52
CA ALA A 131 14.98 -0.65 12.72
C ALA A 131 14.49 0.38 11.69
N ALA A 132 13.40 0.07 10.98
CA ALA A 132 12.79 0.99 10.02
C ALA A 132 12.23 2.24 10.71
N VAL A 133 11.59 2.09 11.87
CA VAL A 133 11.07 3.22 12.67
C VAL A 133 12.20 4.16 13.08
N ARG A 134 13.33 3.63 13.58
CA ARG A 134 14.50 4.46 13.93
C ARG A 134 15.08 5.17 12.71
N LYS A 135 15.23 4.45 11.59
CA LYS A 135 15.72 5.03 10.33
C LYS A 135 14.78 6.14 9.83
N ALA A 136 13.48 5.90 9.79
CA ALA A 136 12.48 6.89 9.39
C ALA A 136 12.50 8.15 10.28
N ALA A 137 12.65 7.98 11.60
CA ALA A 137 12.79 9.10 12.54
C ALA A 137 14.06 9.93 12.25
N GLY A 138 15.18 9.27 11.95
CA GLY A 138 16.43 9.94 11.56
C GLY A 138 16.33 10.76 10.26
N LEU A 139 15.38 10.43 9.38
CA LEU A 139 15.11 11.14 8.14
C LEU A 139 14.13 12.32 8.31
N LEU A 140 13.68 12.62 9.54
CA LEU A 140 12.79 13.77 9.79
C LEU A 140 13.38 15.11 9.31
N PRO A 141 14.67 15.43 9.59
CA PRO A 141 15.26 16.72 9.21
C PRO A 141 15.39 16.92 7.69
N GLN A 142 15.47 15.84 6.93
CA GLN A 142 15.78 15.86 5.49
C GLN A 142 14.53 15.97 4.61
N ALA A 143 13.33 15.91 5.18
CA ALA A 143 12.16 15.59 4.38
C ALA A 143 11.51 16.74 3.63
N GLY A 144 11.96 17.98 3.85
CA GLY A 144 11.38 19.17 3.23
C GLY A 144 9.85 19.21 3.32
N ASP A 145 9.24 19.89 2.36
CA ASP A 145 7.81 19.84 2.10
C ASP A 145 7.49 18.64 1.20
N ALA A 146 6.42 17.92 1.52
CA ALA A 146 5.97 16.77 0.76
C ALA A 146 4.96 17.20 -0.30
N GLU A 147 5.14 16.68 -1.51
CA GLU A 147 4.18 16.86 -2.60
C GLU A 147 3.20 15.69 -2.59
N LEU A 148 1.92 15.99 -2.38
CA LEU A 148 0.84 15.00 -2.29
C LEU A 148 -0.06 15.13 -3.52
N THR A 149 -0.27 14.04 -4.26
CA THR A 149 -1.17 14.02 -5.42
C THR A 149 -2.10 12.81 -5.32
N VAL A 150 -3.41 13.05 -5.33
CA VAL A 150 -4.43 11.99 -5.40
C VAL A 150 -4.72 11.69 -6.87
N GLN A 151 -4.62 10.42 -7.26
CA GLN A 151 -4.95 9.93 -8.60
C GLN A 151 -5.89 8.72 -8.47
N GLY A 152 -7.20 8.97 -8.50
CA GLY A 152 -8.21 7.94 -8.29
C GLY A 152 -8.00 7.23 -6.94
N ALA A 153 -7.77 5.91 -6.97
CA ALA A 153 -7.55 5.09 -5.79
C ALA A 153 -6.09 5.08 -5.29
N ALA A 154 -5.21 5.93 -5.83
CA ALA A 154 -3.82 6.02 -5.44
C ALA A 154 -3.46 7.39 -4.86
N LEU A 155 -2.70 7.40 -3.77
CA LEU A 155 -2.04 8.60 -3.24
C LEU A 155 -0.55 8.54 -3.59
N LEU A 156 -0.09 9.48 -4.39
CA LEU A 156 1.32 9.71 -4.67
C LEU A 156 1.89 10.66 -3.62
N VAL A 157 3.01 10.24 -3.03
CA VAL A 157 3.76 10.99 -2.02
C VAL A 157 5.19 11.13 -2.52
N ARG A 158 5.53 12.34 -2.94
CA ARG A 158 6.89 12.70 -3.32
C ARG A 158 7.57 13.45 -2.19
N LEU A 159 8.77 12.99 -1.82
CA LEU A 159 9.66 13.65 -0.87
C LEU A 159 10.96 14.03 -1.60
N PRO A 160 11.04 15.23 -2.18
CA PRO A 160 12.19 15.65 -2.98
C PRO A 160 13.50 15.61 -2.19
N GLY A 161 13.47 16.01 -0.92
CA GLY A 161 14.64 15.98 -0.02
C GLY A 161 15.19 14.58 0.27
N LEU A 162 14.44 13.52 -0.06
CA LEU A 162 14.87 12.13 0.06
C LEU A 162 14.97 11.40 -1.29
N GLY A 163 14.67 12.09 -2.41
CA GLY A 163 14.56 11.46 -3.73
C GLY A 163 13.56 10.30 -3.76
N LEU A 164 12.50 10.37 -2.95
CA LEU A 164 11.52 9.29 -2.80
C LEU A 164 10.21 9.64 -3.52
N ASP A 165 9.81 8.78 -4.45
CA ASP A 165 8.45 8.72 -4.99
C ASP A 165 7.78 7.44 -4.46
N ALA A 166 6.80 7.61 -3.57
CA ALA A 166 6.03 6.50 -2.99
C ALA A 166 4.57 6.59 -3.42
N ARG A 167 3.94 5.43 -3.60
CA ARG A 167 2.53 5.31 -3.95
C ARG A 167 1.81 4.43 -2.94
N TYR A 168 0.73 4.95 -2.37
CA TYR A 168 -0.22 4.19 -1.58
C TYR A 168 -1.42 3.84 -2.45
N ILE A 169 -1.90 2.59 -2.38
CA ILE A 169 -3.08 2.11 -3.12
C ILE A 169 -4.17 1.81 -2.09
N ALA A 170 -5.37 2.38 -2.30
CA ALA A 170 -6.51 2.17 -1.41
C ALA A 170 -6.79 0.69 -1.18
N GLY A 171 -7.02 0.31 0.08
CA GLY A 171 -7.25 -1.07 0.52
C GLY A 171 -6.01 -1.97 0.59
N ALA A 172 -4.87 -1.58 0.01
CA ALA A 172 -3.64 -2.39 0.07
C ALA A 172 -2.87 -2.21 1.40
N GLY A 173 -3.18 -1.15 2.16
CA GLY A 173 -2.53 -0.86 3.43
C GLY A 173 -1.05 -0.48 3.30
N PHE A 174 -0.38 -0.34 4.45
CA PHE A 174 1.03 0.04 4.52
C PHE A 174 1.96 -0.92 3.78
N ALA A 175 1.69 -2.23 3.91
CA ALA A 175 2.53 -3.26 3.34
C ALA A 175 2.45 -3.28 1.79
N GLY A 176 1.33 -2.85 1.22
CA GLY A 176 1.10 -2.76 -0.23
C GLY A 176 1.57 -1.45 -0.88
N MET A 177 2.27 -0.56 -0.14
CA MET A 177 2.86 0.64 -0.71
C MET A 177 3.96 0.31 -1.75
N LEU A 178 4.07 1.15 -2.77
CA LEU A 178 5.02 0.97 -3.89
C LEU A 178 6.04 2.11 -3.90
N SER A 179 7.29 1.80 -4.25
CA SER A 179 8.36 2.77 -4.47
C SER A 179 9.58 2.08 -5.07
N GLU A 180 10.44 2.83 -5.74
CA GLU A 180 11.75 2.36 -6.25
C GLU A 180 12.82 2.15 -5.15
N ALA A 181 12.45 2.33 -3.88
CA ALA A 181 13.37 2.13 -2.76
C ALA A 181 13.87 0.68 -2.67
N ALA A 182 15.17 0.54 -2.41
CA ALA A 182 15.81 -0.74 -2.10
C ALA A 182 15.11 -1.43 -0.91
N ALA A 183 14.94 -2.76 -1.00
CA ALA A 183 14.18 -3.56 -0.03
C ALA A 183 14.59 -3.31 1.44
N SER A 184 15.89 -3.15 1.70
CA SER A 184 16.45 -2.87 3.04
C SER A 184 16.03 -1.52 3.64
N SER A 185 15.56 -0.57 2.81
CA SER A 185 15.19 0.79 3.20
C SER A 185 13.72 1.10 2.99
N ARG A 186 13.02 0.27 2.21
CA ARG A 186 11.66 0.49 1.73
C ARG A 186 10.67 0.76 2.86
N ALA A 187 10.64 -0.10 3.88
CA ALA A 187 9.76 0.08 5.04
C ALA A 187 10.00 1.41 5.77
N ALA A 188 11.27 1.85 5.89
CA ALA A 188 11.59 3.12 6.53
C ALA A 188 11.13 4.32 5.69
N LEU A 189 11.32 4.24 4.37
CA LEU A 189 10.93 5.30 3.43
C LEU A 189 9.41 5.38 3.26
N HIS A 190 8.70 4.24 3.22
CA HIS A 190 7.23 4.20 3.25
C HIS A 190 6.67 4.79 4.55
N LEU A 191 7.25 4.43 5.69
CA LEU A 191 6.84 5.01 6.97
C LEU A 191 7.10 6.53 6.99
N ARG A 192 8.21 6.97 6.38
CA ARG A 192 8.54 8.39 6.24
C ARG A 192 7.56 9.14 5.34
N ALA A 193 7.11 8.51 4.25
CA ALA A 193 6.08 9.05 3.35
C ALA A 193 4.75 9.24 4.09
N ILE A 194 4.26 8.21 4.79
CA ILE A 194 3.04 8.34 5.61
C ILE A 194 3.21 9.41 6.70
N ALA A 195 4.38 9.48 7.34
CA ALA A 195 4.65 10.52 8.32
C ALA A 195 4.53 11.94 7.73
N ALA A 196 4.97 12.11 6.49
CA ALA A 196 4.90 13.39 5.80
C ALA A 196 3.46 13.77 5.46
N VAL A 197 2.66 12.82 4.96
CA VAL A 197 1.21 13.00 4.77
C VAL A 197 0.56 13.43 6.08
N ARG A 198 0.76 12.67 7.15
CA ARG A 198 0.16 12.97 8.46
C ARG A 198 0.58 14.36 8.96
N ARG A 199 1.85 14.73 8.82
CA ARG A 199 2.37 16.06 9.21
C ARG A 199 1.70 17.19 8.42
N ALA A 200 1.54 17.03 7.11
CA ALA A 200 0.86 18.01 6.26
C ALA A 200 -0.59 18.26 6.72
N HIS A 201 -1.21 17.26 7.36
CA HIS A 201 -2.56 17.34 7.95
C HIS A 201 -2.57 17.52 9.48
N GLY A 202 -1.48 18.03 10.07
CA GLY A 202 -1.41 18.35 11.51
C GLY A 202 -1.39 17.13 12.46
N ARG A 203 -1.13 15.93 11.94
CA ARG A 203 -1.03 14.67 12.71
C ARG A 203 0.43 14.21 12.80
N SER A 204 0.80 13.53 13.88
CA SER A 204 2.16 12.99 14.06
C SER A 204 2.17 11.48 14.34
N LEU A 205 3.30 10.83 14.02
CA LEU A 205 3.59 9.46 14.41
C LEU A 205 4.28 9.43 15.78
N PRO A 206 4.11 8.36 16.57
CA PRO A 206 4.73 8.22 17.87
C PRO A 206 6.20 7.78 17.72
N TRP A 207 7.07 8.73 17.35
CA TRP A 207 8.50 8.46 17.19
C TRP A 207 9.15 8.05 18.51
N PRO A 208 10.20 7.20 18.49
CA PRO A 208 10.87 6.74 19.70
C PRO A 208 11.40 7.87 20.61
N GLY A 209 11.75 9.03 20.06
CA GLY A 209 12.21 10.21 20.82
C GLY A 209 11.08 11.06 21.42
N ASP A 210 9.86 10.96 20.91
CA ASP A 210 8.74 11.82 21.33
C ASP A 210 8.06 11.30 22.60
N ARG A 211 8.15 9.99 22.87
CA ARG A 211 7.55 9.36 24.06
C ARG A 211 8.22 9.85 25.36
N GLY A 212 9.44 10.38 25.31
CA GLY A 212 10.11 11.03 26.45
C GLY A 212 9.73 12.51 26.66
N ARG A 213 9.19 13.19 25.64
CA ARG A 213 8.84 14.61 25.72
C ARG A 213 7.39 14.87 26.19
N ARG A 214 6.51 13.86 26.08
CA ARG A 214 5.11 13.91 26.59
C ARG A 214 4.97 13.68 28.10
N GLY A 215 6.07 13.53 28.85
CA GLY A 215 6.08 13.37 30.31
C GLY A 215 6.46 14.63 31.11
N GLY A 216 6.63 15.79 30.46
CA GLY A 216 7.12 17.02 31.09
C GLY A 216 6.10 18.15 31.06
N SER A 217 4.97 18.00 31.75
CA SER A 217 4.11 19.13 32.12
C SER A 217 4.09 19.30 33.63
N GLY A 218 4.60 20.44 34.12
CA GLY A 218 4.31 20.94 35.47
C GLY A 218 5.51 21.05 36.40
N GLY A 219 6.34 22.07 36.19
CA GLY A 219 7.41 22.43 37.11
C GLY A 219 8.01 23.79 36.80
N ALA A 220 7.15 24.80 36.58
CA ALA A 220 7.60 26.19 36.59
C ALA A 220 8.08 26.51 38.02
N ARG A 221 9.39 26.41 38.25
CA ARG A 221 10.03 26.97 39.44
C ARG A 221 9.92 28.49 39.34
N ALA A 222 9.07 29.07 40.16
CA ALA A 222 9.03 30.52 40.39
C ALA A 222 10.41 30.98 40.91
N PRO A 223 10.91 32.16 40.47
CA PRO A 223 12.11 32.74 41.04
C PRO A 223 11.84 33.19 42.50
N PRO A 224 12.82 33.09 43.41
CA PRO A 224 12.63 33.53 44.79
C PRO A 224 12.48 35.06 44.87
N ALA A 225 11.50 35.50 45.65
CA ALA A 225 11.28 36.91 45.97
C ALA A 225 12.46 37.46 46.78
N ILE A 226 13.03 38.54 46.28
CA ILE A 226 14.02 39.37 46.98
C ILE A 226 13.28 40.10 48.11
N PHE A 227 13.58 39.78 49.36
CA PHE A 227 13.22 40.63 50.50
C PHE A 227 14.28 41.73 50.63
N ALA A 228 13.89 42.96 50.30
CA ALA A 228 14.62 44.16 50.71
C ALA A 228 14.24 44.50 52.16
N ARG A 229 15.24 44.79 52.98
CA ARG A 229 15.12 45.37 54.31
C ARG A 229 15.89 46.68 54.33
#